data_AF-A0A0J7NUW7-F1
#
_entry.id   AF-A0A0J7NUW7-F1
#
_cell.length_a   1.000
_cell.length_b   1.000
_cell.length_c   1.000
_cell.angle_alpha   90.00
_cell.angle_beta   90.00
_cell.angle_gamma   90.00
#
_symmetry.space_group_name_H-M   'P 1'
#
loop_
_entity.id
_entity.type
_entity.pdbx_description
1 polymer ?
#
loop_
_entity_poly.entity_id
_entity_poly.type
_entity_poly.pdbx_seq_one_letter_code
_entity_poly.pdbx_strand_id
1 'polypeptide(L)'
;MKTESSQRSQGIGLFMNWLTENGARVDGVSIVEFPGCDLGLKAETDFAENQLILEIPRALIFSTYTAAPELAVLQNDPLVQHMPQVALAIALLLERHKENSKWKPYLDMLPSSYNTVLYMKANDMIELKGSPTLGIHIEKKHI
;
A
#
# COMPACT_ATOMS: atom_id res chain seq x y z
N MET A 1 -1.92 13.86 16.28
CA MET A 1 -2.27 12.62 15.55
C MET A 1 -3.72 12.64 15.03
N LYS A 2 -4.25 13.80 14.59
CA LYS A 2 -5.62 13.93 14.01
C LYS A 2 -5.62 14.49 12.58
N THR A 3 -4.46 14.92 12.07
CA THR A 3 -4.38 15.71 10.84
C THR A 3 -4.24 14.84 9.58
N GLU A 4 -3.68 13.62 9.70
CA GLU A 4 -3.36 12.78 8.53
C GLU A 4 -4.53 11.95 7.99
N SER A 5 -5.42 11.44 8.87
CA SER A 5 -6.61 10.71 8.41
C SER A 5 -7.54 11.61 7.57
N SER A 6 -7.58 12.91 7.89
CA SER A 6 -8.35 13.90 7.13
C SER A 6 -7.88 14.06 5.69
N GLN A 7 -6.58 13.91 5.41
CA GLN A 7 -6.03 14.10 4.06
C GLN A 7 -6.23 12.86 3.19
N ARG A 8 -6.04 11.66 3.76
CA ARG A 8 -6.33 10.40 3.06
C ARG A 8 -7.82 10.22 2.79
N SER A 9 -8.68 10.63 3.73
CA SER A 9 -10.13 10.60 3.55
C SER A 9 -10.60 11.48 2.39
N GLN A 10 -9.94 12.62 2.15
CA GLN A 10 -10.21 13.48 1.00
C GLN A 10 -9.78 12.83 -0.33
N GLY A 11 -8.73 12.00 -0.31
CA GLY A 11 -8.23 11.26 -1.46
C GLY A 11 -9.11 10.09 -1.91
N ILE A 12 -10.01 9.59 -1.05
CA ILE A 12 -10.87 8.43 -1.34
C ILE A 12 -11.69 8.66 -2.61
N GLY A 13 -12.30 9.84 -2.76
CA GLY A 13 -13.12 10.15 -3.93
C GLY A 13 -12.31 10.13 -5.24
N LEU A 14 -11.11 10.72 -5.23
CA LEU A 14 -10.21 10.72 -6.38
C LEU A 14 -9.72 9.30 -6.72
N PHE A 15 -9.44 8.49 -5.71
CA PHE A 15 -9.03 7.09 -5.88
C PHE A 15 -10.15 6.24 -6.48
N MET A 16 -11.38 6.35 -5.98
CA MET A 16 -12.54 5.61 -6.51
C MET A 16 -12.89 6.03 -7.94
N ASN A 17 -12.82 7.33 -8.24
CA ASN A 17 -13.00 7.82 -9.61
C ASN A 17 -11.91 7.27 -10.55
N TRP A 18 -10.65 7.33 -10.13
CA TRP A 18 -9.54 6.79 -10.92
C TRP A 18 -9.67 5.27 -11.16
N LEU A 19 -10.12 4.50 -10.16
CA LEU A 19 -10.37 3.08 -10.29
C LEU A 19 -11.44 2.79 -11.35
N THR A 20 -12.58 3.47 -11.25
CA THR A 20 -13.73 3.28 -12.16
C THR A 20 -13.41 3.72 -13.59
N GLU A 21 -12.70 4.85 -13.77
CA GLU A 21 -12.22 5.32 -15.08
C GLU A 21 -11.26 4.34 -15.76
N ASN A 22 -10.49 3.58 -14.97
CA ASN A 22 -9.55 2.57 -15.48
C ASN A 22 -10.17 1.16 -15.58
N GLY A 23 -11.50 1.04 -15.44
CA GLY A 23 -12.25 -0.19 -15.67
C GLY A 23 -12.36 -1.12 -14.47
N ALA A 24 -12.03 -0.65 -13.25
CA ALA A 24 -12.37 -1.41 -12.04
C ALA A 24 -13.88 -1.33 -11.77
N ARG A 25 -14.46 -2.46 -11.37
CA ARG A 25 -15.85 -2.54 -10.91
C ARG A 25 -15.86 -2.68 -9.41
N VAL A 26 -16.58 -1.78 -8.76
CA VAL A 26 -16.71 -1.73 -7.31
C VAL A 26 -18.18 -1.49 -7.02
N ASP A 27 -18.87 -2.52 -6.54
CA ASP A 27 -20.32 -2.50 -6.38
C ASP A 27 -20.71 -2.68 -4.92
N GLY A 28 -21.52 -1.75 -4.39
CA GLY A 28 -22.09 -1.84 -3.05
C GLY A 28 -21.08 -1.72 -1.90
N VAL A 29 -19.86 -1.22 -2.14
CA VAL A 29 -18.84 -1.01 -1.11
C VAL A 29 -18.31 0.42 -1.10
N SER A 30 -17.97 0.91 0.09
CA SER A 30 -17.36 2.21 0.32
C SER A 30 -16.07 2.06 1.15
N ILE A 31 -15.14 3.00 1.00
CA ILE A 31 -13.95 3.06 1.84
C ILE A 31 -14.24 3.97 3.03
N VAL A 32 -14.06 3.45 4.25
CA VAL A 32 -14.31 4.20 5.49
C VAL A 32 -13.19 3.96 6.51
N GLU A 33 -13.04 4.87 7.45
CA GLU A 33 -12.11 4.69 8.58
C GLU A 33 -12.76 3.88 9.69
N PHE A 34 -12.08 2.81 10.10
CA PHE A 34 -12.47 1.95 11.20
C PHE A 34 -11.55 2.19 12.40
N PRO A 35 -12.11 2.40 13.61
CA PRO A 35 -11.31 2.54 14.82
C PRO A 35 -10.38 1.34 15.02
N GLY A 36 -9.07 1.59 15.06
CA GLY A 36 -8.03 0.57 15.28
C GLY A 36 -7.53 -0.15 14.03
N CYS A 37 -8.17 0.03 12.87
CA CYS A 37 -7.80 -0.63 11.61
C CYS A 37 -7.51 0.35 10.45
N ASP A 38 -7.51 1.66 10.70
CA ASP A 38 -7.43 2.72 9.70
C ASP A 38 -8.52 2.59 8.60
N LEU A 39 -8.18 2.86 7.34
CA LEU A 39 -9.12 2.75 6.22
C LEU A 39 -9.39 1.28 5.87
N GLY A 40 -10.66 0.93 5.70
CA GLY A 40 -11.12 -0.37 5.26
C GLY A 40 -12.33 -0.27 4.34
N LEU A 41 -12.83 -1.42 3.89
CA LEU A 41 -14.03 -1.53 3.06
C LEU A 41 -15.26 -1.81 3.92
N LYS A 42 -16.31 -1.03 3.69
CA LYS A 42 -17.64 -1.19 4.29
C LYS A 42 -18.64 -1.59 3.22
N ALA A 43 -19.46 -2.60 3.50
CA ALA A 43 -20.61 -2.94 2.68
C ALA A 43 -21.73 -1.90 2.89
N GLU A 44 -22.26 -1.37 1.79
CA GLU A 44 -23.47 -0.52 1.77
C GLU A 44 -24.72 -1.32 1.41
N THR A 45 -24.57 -2.54 0.91
CA THR A 45 -25.65 -3.45 0.53
C THR A 45 -25.37 -4.86 1.02
N ASP A 46 -26.43 -5.65 1.19
CA ASP A 46 -26.29 -7.08 1.48
C ASP A 46 -25.77 -7.83 0.25
N PHE A 47 -24.86 -8.77 0.49
CA PHE A 47 -24.27 -9.60 -0.55
C PHE A 47 -24.61 -11.07 -0.36
N ALA A 48 -24.89 -11.77 -1.45
CA ALA A 48 -25.01 -13.22 -1.44
C ALA A 48 -23.62 -13.88 -1.44
N GLU A 49 -23.56 -15.13 -0.97
CA GLU A 49 -22.35 -15.92 -1.06
C GLU A 49 -21.91 -16.06 -2.54
N ASN A 50 -20.61 -15.94 -2.80
CA ASN A 50 -20.01 -15.95 -4.15
C ASN A 50 -20.43 -14.80 -5.08
N GLN A 51 -21.04 -13.73 -4.55
CA GLN A 51 -21.29 -12.52 -5.34
C GLN A 51 -19.98 -11.77 -5.63
N LEU A 52 -19.78 -11.37 -6.89
CA LEU A 52 -18.66 -10.52 -7.28
C LEU A 52 -18.91 -9.09 -6.80
N ILE A 53 -18.10 -8.62 -5.85
CA ILE A 53 -18.20 -7.27 -5.27
C ILE A 53 -17.09 -6.32 -5.76
N LEU A 54 -15.99 -6.89 -6.25
CA LEU A 54 -14.79 -6.15 -6.66
C LEU A 54 -14.10 -6.88 -7.80
N GLU A 55 -13.90 -6.17 -8.91
CA GLU A 55 -13.12 -6.64 -10.06
C GLU A 55 -12.06 -5.58 -10.38
N ILE A 56 -10.78 -5.94 -10.23
CA ILE A 56 -9.65 -5.04 -10.52
C ILE A 56 -8.90 -5.54 -11.77
N PRO A 57 -8.93 -4.78 -12.88
CA PRO A 57 -8.11 -5.06 -14.04
C PRO A 57 -6.62 -5.18 -13.69
N ARG A 58 -5.93 -6.13 -14.33
CA ARG A 58 -4.48 -6.33 -14.12
C ARG A 58 -3.65 -5.06 -14.39
N ALA A 59 -4.12 -4.18 -15.27
CA ALA A 59 -3.48 -2.90 -15.57
C ALA A 59 -3.47 -1.92 -14.37
N LEU A 60 -4.33 -2.13 -13.37
CA LEU A 60 -4.39 -1.36 -12.12
C LEU A 60 -3.65 -2.03 -10.96
N ILE A 61 -2.97 -3.16 -11.22
CA ILE A 61 -2.08 -3.76 -10.23
C ILE A 61 -0.72 -3.07 -10.32
N PHE A 62 -0.29 -2.46 -9.22
CA PHE A 62 1.02 -1.84 -9.11
C PHE A 62 2.11 -2.93 -9.10
N SER A 63 2.97 -2.91 -10.10
CA SER A 63 4.07 -3.86 -10.25
C SER A 63 5.27 -3.17 -10.90
N THR A 64 6.45 -3.77 -10.80
CA THR A 64 7.66 -3.24 -11.47
C THR A 64 7.45 -3.06 -12.97
N TYR A 65 6.67 -3.95 -13.62
CA TYR A 65 6.37 -3.88 -15.05
C TYR A 65 5.36 -2.79 -15.41
N THR A 66 4.36 -2.56 -14.57
CA THR A 66 3.25 -1.62 -14.84
C THR A 66 3.52 -0.21 -14.34
N ALA A 67 4.35 -0.07 -13.30
CA ALA A 67 4.58 1.19 -12.62
C ALA A 67 5.91 1.84 -13.00
N ALA A 68 6.99 1.07 -13.15
CA ALA A 68 8.31 1.62 -13.43
C ALA A 68 9.02 0.82 -14.53
N PRO A 69 8.55 0.89 -15.80
CA PRO A 69 9.24 0.24 -16.91
C PRO A 69 10.70 0.71 -17.06
N GLU A 70 11.05 1.91 -16.61
CA GLU A 70 12.43 2.41 -16.53
C GLU A 70 13.34 1.58 -15.60
N LEU A 71 12.75 0.88 -14.63
CA LEU A 71 13.46 -0.08 -13.79
C LEU A 71 13.98 -1.27 -14.60
N ALA A 72 13.57 -1.40 -15.86
CA ALA A 72 14.09 -2.39 -16.80
C ALA A 72 15.61 -2.31 -16.96
N VAL A 73 16.18 -1.11 -16.88
CA VAL A 73 17.63 -0.91 -16.98
C VAL A 73 18.37 -1.56 -15.81
N LEU A 74 17.71 -1.67 -14.65
CA LEU A 74 18.25 -2.30 -13.45
C LEU A 74 17.89 -3.80 -13.36
N GLN A 75 17.27 -4.41 -14.38
CA GLN A 75 16.91 -5.83 -14.34
C GLN A 75 18.12 -6.77 -14.22
N ASN A 76 19.29 -6.32 -14.68
CA ASN A 76 20.55 -7.06 -14.56
C ASN A 76 21.25 -6.81 -13.22
N ASP A 77 20.73 -5.90 -12.38
CA ASP A 77 21.26 -5.70 -11.04
C ASP A 77 20.88 -6.89 -10.15
N PRO A 78 21.85 -7.56 -9.50
CA PRO A 78 21.58 -8.71 -8.65
C PRO A 78 20.55 -8.45 -7.54
N LEU A 79 20.46 -7.22 -7.01
CA LEU A 79 19.49 -6.87 -5.97
C LEU A 79 18.07 -6.86 -6.53
N VAL A 80 17.86 -6.23 -7.70
CA VAL A 80 16.55 -6.15 -8.35
C VAL A 80 16.11 -7.53 -8.85
N GLN A 81 17.05 -8.34 -9.35
CA GLN A 81 16.77 -9.67 -9.88
C GLN A 81 16.42 -10.68 -8.78
N HIS A 82 17.13 -10.67 -7.66
CA HIS A 82 16.95 -11.67 -6.59
C HIS A 82 16.00 -11.21 -5.46
N MET A 83 15.68 -9.91 -5.38
CA MET A 83 14.83 -9.34 -4.32
C MET A 83 13.65 -8.55 -4.92
N PRO A 84 12.58 -9.23 -5.38
CA PRO A 84 11.43 -8.57 -6.01
C PRO A 84 10.74 -7.52 -5.12
N GLN A 85 10.77 -7.71 -3.80
CA GLN A 85 10.26 -6.73 -2.84
C GLN A 85 11.05 -5.41 -2.83
N VAL A 86 12.37 -5.47 -3.05
CA VAL A 86 13.23 -4.29 -3.16
C VAL A 86 12.96 -3.58 -4.48
N ALA A 87 12.85 -4.35 -5.57
CA ALA A 87 12.48 -3.81 -6.87
C ALA A 87 11.13 -3.07 -6.84
N LEU A 88 10.13 -3.62 -6.14
CA LEU A 88 8.82 -2.99 -5.97
C LEU A 88 8.91 -1.71 -5.11
N ALA A 89 9.72 -1.71 -4.05
CA ALA A 89 9.95 -0.52 -3.23
C ALA A 89 10.61 0.61 -4.03
N ILE A 90 11.60 0.29 -4.87
CA ILE A 90 12.23 1.28 -5.77
C ILE A 90 11.22 1.80 -6.79
N ALA A 91 10.41 0.92 -7.40
CA ALA A 91 9.35 1.34 -8.32
C ALA A 91 8.35 2.31 -7.67
N LEU A 92 7.98 2.05 -6.41
CA LEU A 92 7.12 2.91 -5.61
C LEU A 92 7.75 4.28 -5.36
N LEU A 93 9.05 4.34 -5.06
CA LEU A 93 9.78 5.61 -4.89
C LEU A 93 9.85 6.41 -6.18
N LEU A 94 10.16 5.76 -7.32
CA LEU A 94 10.24 6.43 -8.62
C LEU A 94 8.89 7.06 -9.00
N GLU A 95 7.81 6.29 -8.92
CA GLU A 95 6.48 6.81 -9.25
C GLU A 95 6.00 7.89 -8.28
N ARG A 96 6.41 7.85 -7.01
CA ARG A 96 6.09 8.90 -6.03
C ARG A 96 6.75 10.24 -6.35
N HIS A 97 7.93 10.24 -6.98
CA HIS A 97 8.66 11.45 -7.35
C HIS A 97 8.30 11.99 -8.74
N LYS A 98 7.44 11.31 -9.48
CA LYS A 98 7.03 11.67 -10.84
C LYS A 98 5.84 12.64 -10.79
N GLU A 99 5.98 13.82 -11.38
CA GLU A 99 4.94 14.87 -11.30
C GLU A 99 3.62 14.45 -11.93
N ASN A 100 3.66 13.69 -13.04
CA ASN A 100 2.48 13.21 -13.77
C ASN A 100 2.34 11.67 -13.67
N SER A 101 2.43 11.12 -12.45
CA SER A 101 2.23 9.69 -12.23
C SER A 101 0.76 9.30 -12.42
N LYS A 102 0.52 8.27 -13.25
CA LYS A 102 -0.80 7.61 -13.34
C LYS A 102 -1.22 7.01 -11.99
N TRP A 103 -0.26 6.59 -11.17
CA TRP A 103 -0.47 5.90 -9.91
C TRP A 103 -0.67 6.85 -8.73
N LYS A 104 -0.63 8.17 -8.97
CA LYS A 104 -0.77 9.18 -7.93
C LYS A 104 -2.01 8.98 -7.03
N PRO A 105 -3.23 8.70 -7.54
CA PRO A 105 -4.40 8.47 -6.68
C PRO A 105 -4.25 7.25 -5.76
N TYR A 106 -3.53 6.21 -6.21
CA TYR A 106 -3.22 5.04 -5.39
C TYR A 106 -2.15 5.36 -4.34
N LEU A 107 -1.09 6.07 -4.71
CA LEU A 107 0.01 6.44 -3.81
C LEU A 107 -0.44 7.42 -2.72
N ASP A 108 -1.30 8.38 -3.05
CA ASP A 108 -1.85 9.35 -2.11
C ASP A 108 -2.78 8.68 -1.07
N MET A 109 -3.30 7.48 -1.36
CA MET A 109 -4.10 6.67 -0.44
C MET A 109 -3.27 5.83 0.53
N LEU A 110 -1.97 5.65 0.27
CA LEU A 110 -1.11 4.83 1.14
C LEU A 110 -0.91 5.49 2.51
N PRO A 111 -0.82 4.70 3.59
CA PRO A 111 -0.43 5.20 4.91
C PRO A 111 0.96 5.86 4.89
N SER A 112 1.10 6.93 5.65
CA SER A 112 2.37 7.61 5.95
C SER A 112 3.25 6.79 6.91
N SER A 113 2.61 6.01 7.78
CA SER A 113 3.24 5.19 8.80
C SER A 113 2.57 3.83 8.88
N TYR A 114 3.33 2.82 9.33
CA TYR A 114 2.86 1.45 9.49
C TYR A 114 3.23 0.97 10.89
N ASN A 115 2.50 -0.03 11.39
CA ASN A 115 2.81 -0.68 12.66
C ASN A 115 3.87 -1.79 12.50
N THR A 116 4.73 -1.69 11.48
CA THR A 116 5.84 -2.62 11.29
C THR A 116 7.00 -2.29 12.22
N VAL A 117 7.84 -3.28 12.49
CA VAL A 117 8.99 -3.18 13.41
C VAL A 117 9.91 -1.99 13.11
N LEU A 118 10.05 -1.65 11.83
CA LEU A 118 10.85 -0.52 11.36
C LEU A 118 10.41 0.83 11.97
N TYR A 119 9.12 0.97 12.27
CA TYR A 119 8.54 2.19 12.85
C TYR A 119 8.45 2.16 14.39
N MET A 120 8.83 1.05 15.04
CA MET A 120 8.83 0.94 16.50
C MET A 120 9.95 1.76 17.15
N LYS A 121 9.63 2.41 18.26
CA LYS A 121 10.60 3.17 19.05
C LYS A 121 11.45 2.24 19.90
N ALA A 122 12.58 2.76 20.37
CA ALA A 122 13.48 2.02 21.25
C ALA A 122 12.79 1.53 22.53
N ASN A 123 11.82 2.28 23.06
CA ASN A 123 11.07 1.89 24.25
C ASN A 123 10.14 0.70 23.99
N ASP A 124 9.46 0.66 22.84
CA ASP A 124 8.59 -0.46 22.45
C ASP A 124 9.40 -1.75 22.28
N MET A 125 10.66 -1.64 21.85
CA MET A 125 11.59 -2.77 21.75
C MET A 125 12.06 -3.30 23.11
N ILE A 126 12.03 -2.48 24.17
CA ILE A 126 12.41 -2.92 25.52
C ILE A 126 11.36 -3.88 26.07
N GLU A 127 10.08 -3.66 25.75
CA GLU A 127 8.98 -4.54 26.16
C GLU A 127 9.04 -5.91 25.46
N LEU A 128 9.68 -5.98 24.30
CA LEU A 128 9.92 -7.23 23.58
C LEU A 128 11.12 -8.03 24.15
N LYS A 129 11.90 -7.48 25.10
CA LYS A 129 13.07 -8.17 25.68
C LYS A 129 12.64 -9.43 26.44
N GLY A 130 13.27 -10.56 26.11
CA GLY A 130 12.97 -11.87 26.69
C GLY A 130 11.97 -12.70 25.88
N SER A 131 11.37 -12.13 24.84
CA SER A 131 10.55 -12.88 23.89
C SER A 131 11.38 -13.43 22.72
N PRO A 132 10.99 -14.58 22.11
CA PRO A 132 11.65 -15.10 20.90
C PRO A 132 11.53 -14.17 19.69
N THR A 133 10.55 -13.27 19.70
CA THR A 133 10.28 -12.37 18.58
C THR A 133 11.29 -11.22 18.51
N LEU A 134 11.96 -10.85 19.60
CA LEU A 134 12.95 -9.77 19.62
C LEU A 134 14.08 -9.98 18.61
N GLY A 135 14.59 -11.20 18.47
CA GLY A 135 15.68 -11.50 17.53
C GLY A 135 15.31 -11.18 16.08
N ILE A 136 14.10 -11.58 15.68
CA ILE A 136 13.53 -11.30 14.33
C ILE A 136 13.30 -9.80 14.14
N HIS A 137 12.96 -9.07 15.21
CA HIS A 137 12.73 -7.63 15.15
C HIS A 137 14.03 -6.85 14.91
N ILE A 138 15.15 -7.31 15.48
CA ILE A 138 16.46 -6.68 15.28
C ILE A 138 16.96 -6.92 13.86
N GLU A 139 16.82 -8.13 13.33
CA GLU A 139 17.25 -8.46 11.96
C GLU A 139 16.54 -7.58 10.91
N LYS A 140 15.22 -7.42 11.03
CA LYS A 140 14.43 -6.58 10.11
C LYS A 140 14.72 -5.08 10.19
N LYS A 141 15.37 -4.59 11.25
CA LYS A 141 15.72 -3.18 11.42
C LYS A 141 17.12 -2.83 10.90
N HIS A 142 17.96 -3.85 10.70
CA HIS A 142 19.32 -3.70 10.17
C HIS A 142 19.45 -4.03 8.68
N ILE A 143 18.35 -4.44 8.03
CA ILE A 143 18.20 -4.55 6.57
C ILE A 143 17.73 -3.20 6.03
#